data_AF-A0A8T5JD71-F1
#
_entry.id   AF-A0A8T5JD71-F1
#
_cell.length_a   1.000
_cell.length_b   1.000
_cell.length_c   1.000
_cell.angle_alpha   90.00
_cell.angle_beta   90.00
_cell.angle_gamma   90.00
#
_symmetry.space_group_name_H-M   'P 1'
#
loop_
_entity.id
_entity.type
_entity.pdbx_description
1 polymer ?
#
loop_
_entity_poly.entity_id
_entity_poly.type
_entity_poly.pdbx_seq_one_letter_code
_entity_poly.pdbx_strand_id
1 'polypeptide(L)'
;MPPEIWIVLGYPGAGKSTAIRALTGAFSKTHQSVDTVGGILEDMFIHIRSIQEVSMMPEDFIETYKDERYILTSLRVEGHSRYPNGSEYIHAFIEAGWKINHLAILNKADENMDFPSGSHISISVSDSDTIPPNRLANHLRVLWRWI
;
A
#
# COMPACT_ATOMS: atom_id res chain seq x y z
N MET A 1 -7.27 15.45 -10.79
CA MET A 1 -8.01 14.41 -10.06
C MET A 1 -7.18 14.07 -8.83
N PRO A 2 -7.78 13.78 -7.67
CA PRO A 2 -7.01 13.39 -6.51
C PRO A 2 -6.23 12.09 -6.78
N PRO A 3 -5.03 11.89 -6.20
CA PRO A 3 -4.30 10.64 -6.29
C PRO A 3 -5.13 9.45 -5.81
N GLU A 4 -4.99 8.33 -6.50
CA GLU A 4 -5.57 7.05 -6.10
C GLU A 4 -4.46 6.13 -5.59
N ILE A 5 -4.63 5.57 -4.38
CA ILE A 5 -3.57 4.83 -3.70
C ILE A 5 -3.98 3.41 -3.30
N TRP A 6 -3.06 2.47 -3.53
CA TRP A 6 -3.08 1.10 -3.09
C TRP A 6 -2.03 0.92 -1.99
N ILE A 7 -2.43 0.29 -0.89
CA ILE A 7 -1.61 0.21 0.31
C ILE A 7 -1.48 -1.24 0.75
N VAL A 8 -0.24 -1.68 0.99
CA VAL A 8 0.06 -2.92 1.71
C VAL A 8 0.54 -2.58 3.12
N LEU A 9 -0.27 -2.91 4.12
CA LEU A 9 -0.02 -2.65 5.54
C LEU A 9 0.40 -3.94 6.25
N GLY A 10 1.29 -3.84 7.23
CA GLY A 10 1.75 -5.00 8.00
C GLY A 10 2.94 -4.70 8.90
N TYR A 11 3.18 -5.57 9.88
CA TYR A 11 4.34 -5.50 10.78
C TYR A 11 5.69 -5.64 10.04
N PRO A 12 6.83 -5.33 10.69
CA PRO A 12 8.15 -5.67 10.17
C PRO A 12 8.21 -7.17 9.84
N GLY A 13 8.81 -7.52 8.69
CA GLY A 13 8.91 -8.93 8.27
C GLY A 13 7.64 -9.54 7.66
N ALA A 14 6.50 -8.84 7.63
CA ALA A 14 5.24 -9.35 7.08
C ALA A 14 5.20 -9.52 5.54
N GLY A 15 6.36 -9.61 4.87
CA GLY A 15 6.42 -9.85 3.43
C GLY A 15 5.95 -8.70 2.52
N LYS A 16 5.61 -7.51 3.04
CA LYS A 16 5.05 -6.38 2.26
C LYS A 16 5.83 -6.06 0.99
N SER A 17 7.12 -5.77 1.12
CA SER A 17 7.97 -5.45 -0.02
C SER A 17 8.05 -6.63 -0.99
N THR A 18 8.19 -7.84 -0.48
CA THR A 18 8.22 -9.07 -1.28
C THR A 18 6.91 -9.27 -2.07
N ALA A 19 5.76 -8.98 -1.46
CA ALA A 19 4.46 -9.00 -2.11
C ALA A 19 4.38 -7.97 -3.24
N ILE A 20 4.78 -6.72 -2.99
CA ILE A 20 4.80 -5.66 -4.02
C ILE A 20 5.73 -6.05 -5.19
N ARG A 21 6.92 -6.60 -4.91
CA ARG A 21 7.83 -7.06 -5.96
C ARG A 21 7.24 -8.20 -6.78
N ALA A 22 6.60 -9.18 -6.13
CA ALA A 22 5.94 -10.29 -6.84
C ALA A 22 4.69 -9.83 -7.63
N LEU A 23 4.05 -8.75 -7.17
CA LEU A 23 2.88 -8.15 -7.79
C LEU A 23 3.24 -7.35 -9.05
N THR A 24 4.32 -6.59 -9.00
CA THR A 24 4.68 -5.60 -10.04
C THR A 24 5.90 -5.99 -10.86
N GLY A 25 6.76 -6.88 -10.36
CA GLY A 25 8.10 -7.11 -10.93
C GLY A 25 9.09 -5.98 -10.64
N ALA A 26 8.71 -4.94 -9.89
CA ALA A 26 9.61 -3.84 -9.53
C ALA A 26 10.66 -4.28 -8.50
N PHE A 27 11.91 -3.84 -8.67
CA PHE A 27 12.99 -4.07 -7.70
C PHE A 27 13.36 -2.84 -6.87
N SER A 28 13.09 -1.64 -7.42
CA SER A 28 13.29 -0.33 -6.82
C SER A 28 12.07 0.57 -7.05
N LYS A 29 12.10 1.81 -6.55
CA LYS A 29 11.10 2.82 -6.91
C LYS A 29 11.08 3.00 -8.43
N THR A 30 9.89 2.97 -9.03
CA THR A 30 9.71 3.04 -10.48
C THR A 30 8.27 3.40 -10.81
N HIS A 31 8.04 3.83 -12.04
CA HIS A 31 6.72 3.91 -12.65
C HIS A 31 6.48 2.73 -13.58
N GLN A 32 5.26 2.17 -13.58
CA GLN A 32 4.86 1.08 -14.47
C GLN A 32 3.37 1.16 -14.79
N SER A 33 2.98 0.67 -15.97
CA SER A 33 1.57 0.45 -16.28
C SER A 33 1.06 -0.85 -15.64
N VAL A 34 -0.15 -0.82 -15.10
CA VAL A 34 -0.81 -1.98 -14.49
C VAL A 34 -2.11 -2.27 -15.21
N ASP A 35 -2.24 -3.48 -15.77
CA ASP A 35 -3.48 -3.96 -16.36
C ASP A 35 -4.50 -4.31 -15.29
N THR A 36 -5.73 -3.83 -15.45
CA THR A 36 -6.85 -4.14 -14.57
C THR A 36 -8.07 -4.55 -15.36
N VAL A 37 -9.03 -5.18 -14.71
CA VAL A 37 -10.34 -5.52 -15.30
C VAL A 37 -11.09 -4.27 -15.78
N GLY A 38 -10.78 -3.09 -15.23
CA GLY A 38 -11.39 -1.81 -15.62
C GLY A 38 -10.61 -1.03 -16.69
N GLY A 39 -9.46 -1.53 -17.15
CA GLY A 39 -8.55 -0.82 -18.06
C GLY A 39 -7.13 -0.70 -17.49
N ILE A 40 -6.29 0.08 -18.16
CA ILE A 40 -4.88 0.23 -17.81
C ILE A 40 -4.71 1.42 -16.85
N LEU A 41 -4.06 1.18 -15.71
CA LEU A 41 -3.54 2.23 -14.86
C LEU A 41 -2.16 2.64 -15.41
N GLU A 42 -2.14 3.63 -16.29
CA GLU A 42 -0.90 4.14 -16.89
C GLU A 42 -0.07 4.88 -15.85
N ASP A 43 1.25 4.64 -15.85
CA ASP A 43 2.22 5.39 -15.06
C ASP A 43 1.99 5.32 -13.54
N MET A 44 1.69 4.14 -13.00
CA MET A 44 1.57 3.94 -11.55
C MET A 44 2.95 4.02 -10.88
N PHE A 45 3.07 4.93 -9.91
CA PHE A 45 4.25 5.04 -9.05
C PHE A 45 4.27 3.92 -8.00
N ILE A 46 5.36 3.15 -7.97
CA ILE A 46 5.53 2.01 -7.06
C ILE A 46 6.59 2.34 -5.99
N HIS A 47 6.16 2.41 -4.74
CA HIS A 47 6.99 2.62 -3.56
C HIS A 47 7.06 1.36 -2.68
N ILE A 48 8.07 0.51 -2.93
CA ILE A 48 8.18 -0.83 -2.34
C ILE A 48 8.40 -0.85 -0.82
N ARG A 49 9.25 0.06 -0.31
CA ARG A 49 9.57 0.13 1.13
C ARG A 49 8.47 0.84 1.88
N SER A 50 8.29 0.55 3.17
CA SER A 50 7.30 1.29 3.94
C SER A 50 7.72 2.74 4.07
N ILE A 51 6.76 3.67 4.00
CA ILE A 51 7.06 5.10 4.00
C ILE A 51 7.85 5.50 5.26
N GLN A 52 7.48 4.90 6.40
CA GLN A 52 8.21 5.11 7.66
C GLN A 52 9.68 4.67 7.58
N GLU A 53 10.00 3.61 6.83
CA GLU A 53 11.37 3.08 6.71
C GLU A 53 12.27 3.90 5.79
N VAL A 54 11.68 4.78 4.98
CA VAL A 54 12.42 5.77 4.17
C VAL A 54 12.41 7.16 4.81
N SER A 55 12.03 7.23 6.08
CA SER A 55 12.18 8.43 6.91
C SER A 55 11.39 9.65 6.42
N MET A 56 10.16 9.44 5.94
CA MET A 56 9.29 10.48 5.38
C MET A 56 8.01 10.64 6.21
N MET A 57 7.65 11.85 6.63
CA MET A 57 6.37 12.10 7.32
C MET A 57 5.18 11.98 6.35
N PRO A 58 3.94 11.80 6.84
CA PRO A 58 2.77 11.77 5.97
C PRO A 58 2.67 13.01 5.07
N GLU A 59 2.87 14.20 5.64
CA GLU A 59 2.78 15.48 4.92
C GLU A 59 3.85 15.60 3.84
N ASP A 60 5.08 15.17 4.15
CA ASP A 60 6.18 15.13 3.19
C ASP A 60 5.86 14.19 2.01
N PHE A 61 5.28 13.02 2.29
CA PHE A 61 4.89 12.06 1.27
C PHE A 61 3.79 12.63 0.37
N ILE A 62 2.77 13.23 0.99
CA ILE A 62 1.66 13.85 0.27
C ILE A 62 2.16 14.95 -0.66
N GLU A 63 2.98 15.88 -0.16
CA GLU A 63 3.50 16.99 -0.98
C GLU A 63 4.42 16.48 -2.09
N THR A 64 5.26 15.49 -1.81
CA THR A 64 6.20 14.92 -2.80
C THR A 64 5.47 14.25 -3.98
N TYR A 65 4.35 13.57 -3.71
CA TYR A 65 3.65 12.75 -4.70
C TYR A 65 2.24 13.25 -5.02
N LYS A 66 1.93 14.52 -4.76
CA LYS A 66 0.60 15.11 -5.01
C LYS A 66 0.18 15.11 -6.47
N ASP A 67 1.15 15.12 -7.38
CA ASP A 67 0.94 15.13 -8.82
C ASP A 67 0.85 13.70 -9.41
N GLU A 68 1.14 12.67 -8.62
CA GLU A 68 1.01 11.27 -9.03
C GLU A 68 -0.46 10.87 -9.11
N ARG A 69 -0.86 10.24 -10.22
CA ARG A 69 -2.25 9.79 -10.39
C ARG A 69 -2.52 8.48 -9.66
N TYR A 70 -1.60 7.54 -9.75
CA TYR A 70 -1.74 6.19 -9.21
C TYR A 70 -0.52 5.84 -8.37
N ILE A 71 -0.73 5.43 -7.12
CA ILE A 71 0.36 5.11 -6.19
C ILE A 71 0.15 3.72 -5.61
N LEU A 72 1.17 2.87 -5.64
CA LEU A 72 1.24 1.66 -4.83
C LEU A 72 2.33 1.83 -3.78
N THR A 73 1.98 1.74 -2.50
CA THR A 73 2.95 1.85 -1.41
C THR A 73 2.75 0.78 -0.35
N SER A 74 3.68 0.74 0.61
CA SER A 74 3.49 -0.02 1.84
C SER A 74 3.60 0.87 3.07
N LEU A 75 2.97 0.41 4.16
CA LEU A 75 3.01 1.05 5.47
C LEU A 75 3.30 0.01 6.55
N ARG A 76 3.89 0.46 7.65
CA ARG A 76 3.93 -0.32 8.89
C ARG A 76 2.67 -0.11 9.70
N VAL A 77 2.24 -1.16 10.39
CA VAL A 77 1.17 -1.07 11.40
C VAL A 77 1.58 -0.11 12.49
N GLU A 78 2.72 -0.38 13.11
CA GLU A 78 3.33 0.44 14.15
C GLU A 78 4.18 1.58 13.57
N GLY A 79 4.39 2.62 14.36
CA GLY A 79 5.35 3.67 14.04
C GLY A 79 6.78 3.14 13.93
N HIS A 80 7.65 3.92 13.30
CA HIS A 80 9.08 3.60 13.23
C HIS A 80 9.90 4.83 13.60
N SER A 81 10.66 4.75 14.71
CA SER A 81 11.38 5.91 15.24
C SER A 81 10.40 7.07 15.51
N ARG A 82 10.60 8.23 14.88
CA ARG A 82 9.71 9.39 14.98
C ARG A 82 8.53 9.37 14.00
N TYR A 83 8.47 8.38 13.10
CA TYR A 83 7.48 8.33 12.03
C TYR A 83 6.20 7.63 12.52
N PRO A 84 5.03 8.18 12.21
CA PRO A 84 3.76 7.72 12.76
C PRO A 84 3.35 6.32 12.27
N ASN A 85 2.33 5.77 12.92
CA ASN A 85 1.79 4.46 12.61
C ASN A 85 1.03 4.46 11.28
N GLY A 86 0.73 3.30 10.69
CA GLY A 86 0.11 3.23 9.37
C GLY A 86 -1.28 3.85 9.27
N SER A 87 -2.07 3.79 10.35
CA SER A 87 -3.40 4.42 10.37
C SER A 87 -3.30 5.94 10.26
N GLU A 88 -2.32 6.56 10.93
CA GLU A 88 -2.07 8.01 10.85
C GLU A 88 -1.70 8.45 9.42
N TYR A 89 -0.93 7.65 8.66
CA TYR A 89 -0.69 7.93 7.24
C TYR A 89 -1.97 7.84 6.41
N ILE A 90 -2.79 6.82 6.64
CA ILE A 90 -4.05 6.62 5.91
C ILE A 90 -5.02 7.78 6.20
N HIS A 91 -5.09 8.23 7.45
CA HIS A 91 -5.82 9.43 7.85
C HIS A 91 -5.32 10.66 7.08
N ALA A 92 -4.02 10.93 7.08
CA ALA A 92 -3.45 12.07 6.38
C ALA A 92 -3.73 12.04 4.86
N PHE A 93 -3.67 10.86 4.23
CA PHE A 93 -4.03 10.70 2.81
C PHE A 93 -5.50 11.05 2.54
N ILE A 94 -6.42 10.56 3.38
CA ILE A 94 -7.85 10.86 3.25
C ILE A 94 -8.13 12.35 3.48
N GLU A 95 -7.50 12.96 4.49
CA GLU A 95 -7.62 14.39 4.77
C GLU A 95 -7.06 15.26 3.64
N ALA A 96 -6.01 14.81 2.96
CA ALA A 96 -5.49 15.43 1.74
C ALA A 96 -6.35 15.18 0.49
N GLY A 97 -7.47 14.45 0.63
CA GLY A 97 -8.40 14.13 -0.45
C GLY A 97 -7.96 12.99 -1.36
N TRP A 98 -6.92 12.23 -1.00
CA TRP A 98 -6.51 11.06 -1.76
C TRP A 98 -7.54 9.94 -1.61
N LYS A 99 -7.75 9.19 -2.68
CA LYS A 99 -8.69 8.07 -2.70
C LYS A 99 -7.96 6.77 -2.38
N ILE A 100 -8.26 6.18 -1.23
CA ILE A 100 -7.76 4.84 -0.88
C ILE A 100 -8.55 3.81 -1.69
N ASN A 101 -7.97 3.33 -2.80
CA ASN A 101 -8.63 2.35 -3.64
C ASN A 101 -8.69 0.98 -2.98
N HIS A 102 -7.55 0.53 -2.47
CA HIS A 102 -7.46 -0.75 -1.75
C HIS A 102 -6.42 -0.71 -0.65
N LEU A 103 -6.78 -1.32 0.48
CA LEU A 103 -5.90 -1.57 1.62
C LEU A 103 -5.82 -3.08 1.87
N ALA A 104 -4.63 -3.65 1.72
CA ALA A 104 -4.33 -5.04 2.06
C ALA A 104 -3.52 -5.10 3.35
N ILE A 105 -3.97 -5.90 4.31
CA ILE A 105 -3.39 -6.05 5.64
C ILE A 105 -2.72 -7.43 5.72
N LEU A 106 -1.43 -7.47 6.08
CA LEU A 106 -0.62 -8.69 6.11
C LEU A 106 -0.26 -9.11 7.55
N ASN A 107 -0.29 -10.42 7.83
CA ASN A 107 0.09 -11.07 9.08
C ASN A 107 -0.66 -10.60 10.33
N LYS A 108 -2.00 -10.64 10.31
CA LYS A 108 -2.87 -10.26 11.47
C LYS A 108 -2.47 -8.91 12.10
N ALA A 109 -1.95 -8.00 11.28
CA ALA A 109 -1.89 -6.60 11.61
C ALA A 109 -3.26 -6.18 12.14
N ASP A 110 -3.27 -5.79 13.42
CA ASP A 110 -4.35 -5.98 14.40
C ASP A 110 -5.77 -5.78 13.82
N GLU A 111 -6.67 -6.75 14.05
CA GLU A 111 -8.10 -6.62 13.72
C GLU A 111 -8.76 -5.45 14.47
N ASN A 112 -8.07 -4.88 15.47
CA ASN A 112 -8.49 -3.74 16.28
C ASN A 112 -7.91 -2.39 15.82
N MET A 113 -7.24 -2.31 14.68
CA MET A 113 -6.82 -1.01 14.14
C MET A 113 -8.04 -0.17 13.78
N ASP A 114 -8.13 1.02 14.37
CA ASP A 114 -9.11 2.04 13.99
C ASP A 114 -8.66 2.63 12.66
N PHE A 115 -9.42 2.31 11.60
CA PHE A 115 -9.20 2.88 10.28
C PHE A 115 -10.25 3.96 10.01
N PRO A 116 -9.85 5.10 9.43
CA PRO A 116 -10.77 6.19 9.13
C PRO A 116 -11.92 5.75 8.22
N SER A 117 -13.10 6.30 8.49
CA SER A 117 -14.24 6.26 7.57
C SER A 117 -13.80 6.67 6.16
N GLY A 118 -13.87 5.74 5.20
CA GLY A 118 -13.40 5.96 3.81
C GLY A 118 -12.24 5.07 3.39
N SER A 119 -11.55 4.38 4.31
CA SER A 119 -10.64 3.30 3.95
C SER A 119 -11.43 2.04 3.60
N HIS A 120 -11.44 1.65 2.32
CA HIS A 120 -11.95 0.34 1.94
C HIS A 120 -10.91 -0.74 2.27
N ILE A 121 -10.95 -1.27 3.50
CA ILE A 121 -10.19 -2.46 3.87
C ILE A 121 -10.62 -3.58 2.92
N SER A 122 -9.68 -3.99 2.06
CA SER A 122 -9.98 -4.90 0.96
C SER A 122 -9.64 -6.34 1.31
N ILE A 123 -8.67 -6.57 2.21
CA ILE A 123 -8.35 -7.91 2.73
C ILE A 123 -7.45 -7.85 3.98
N SER A 124 -7.60 -8.83 4.86
CA SER A 124 -6.59 -9.25 5.83
C SER A 124 -6.08 -10.66 5.49
N VAL A 125 -4.77 -10.84 5.35
CA VAL A 125 -4.11 -12.12 5.07
C VAL A 125 -3.31 -12.53 6.31
N SER A 126 -3.89 -13.42 7.11
CA SER A 126 -3.43 -13.79 8.45
C SER A 126 -2.05 -14.48 8.49
N ASP A 127 -1.72 -15.26 7.45
CA ASP A 127 -0.53 -16.13 7.41
C ASP A 127 0.42 -15.78 6.24
N SER A 128 0.48 -14.50 5.89
CA SER A 128 1.23 -14.00 4.72
C SER A 128 2.74 -14.27 4.75
N ASP A 129 3.34 -14.57 5.90
CA ASP A 129 4.73 -15.02 6.06
C ASP A 129 4.97 -16.47 5.63
N THR A 130 3.93 -17.32 5.72
CA THR A 130 4.01 -18.72 5.29
C THR A 130 3.56 -18.94 3.85
N ILE A 131 2.87 -17.95 3.27
CA ILE A 131 2.38 -18.00 1.88
C ILE A 131 3.53 -17.64 0.92
N PRO A 132 3.80 -18.46 -0.11
CA PRO A 132 4.76 -18.11 -1.16
C PRO A 132 4.44 -16.74 -1.80
N PRO A 133 5.45 -15.88 -2.04
CA PRO A 133 5.25 -14.52 -2.56
C PRO A 133 4.37 -14.40 -3.80
N ASN A 134 4.51 -15.33 -4.74
CA ASN A 134 3.72 -15.39 -5.96
C ASN A 134 2.24 -15.69 -5.69
N ARG A 135 1.94 -16.54 -4.70
CA ARG A 135 0.56 -16.81 -4.28
C ARG A 135 -0.05 -15.61 -3.56
N LEU A 136 0.71 -14.94 -2.70
CA LEU A 136 0.27 -13.71 -2.06
C LEU A 136 -0.02 -12.61 -3.09
N ALA A 137 0.88 -12.40 -4.05
CA ALA A 137 0.66 -11.47 -5.15
C ALA A 137 -0.58 -11.84 -5.99
N ASN A 138 -0.80 -13.12 -6.27
CA ASN A 138 -2.01 -13.56 -6.97
C ASN A 138 -3.30 -13.25 -6.19
N HIS A 139 -3.30 -13.44 -4.87
CA HIS A 139 -4.44 -13.03 -4.04
C HIS A 139 -4.69 -11.52 -4.15
N LEU A 140 -3.65 -10.70 -4.04
CA LEU A 140 -3.77 -9.25 -4.20
C LEU A 140 -4.31 -8.86 -5.57
N ARG A 141 -3.84 -9.50 -6.67
CA ARG A 141 -4.36 -9.23 -8.03
C ARG A 141 -5.85 -9.47 -8.13
N VAL A 142 -6.33 -10.63 -7.67
CA VAL A 142 -7.76 -10.98 -7.74
C VAL A 142 -8.61 -9.94 -7.01
N LEU A 143 -8.16 -9.48 -5.85
CA LEU A 143 -8.91 -8.55 -4.99
C LEU A 143 -8.91 -7.14 -5.56
N TRP A 144 -7.77 -6.68 -6.07
CA TRP A 144 -7.62 -5.38 -6.69
C TRP A 144 -8.12 -5.35 -8.13
N ARG A 145 -8.58 -6.51 -8.62
CA ARG A 145 -9.02 -6.74 -10.00
C ARG A 145 -7.93 -6.36 -11.01
N TRP A 146 -6.68 -6.67 -10.68
CA TRP A 146 -5.53 -6.56 -11.57
C TRP A 146 -5.37 -7.86 -12.36
N ILE A 147 -4.81 -7.77 -13.57
CA ILE A 147 -4.62 -8.88 -14.50
C ILE A 147 -3.16 -9.36 -14.45
#